data_AF-A0A135HZD5-F1
#
_entry.id   AF-A0A135HZD5-F1
#
_cell.length_a   1.000
_cell.length_b   1.000
_cell.length_c   1.000
_cell.angle_alpha   90.00
_cell.angle_beta   90.00
_cell.angle_gamma   90.00
#
_symmetry.space_group_name_H-M   'P 1'
#
loop_
_entity.id
_entity.type
_entity.pdbx_description
1 polymer ?
#
loop_
_entity_poly.entity_id
_entity_poly.type
_entity_poly.pdbx_seq_one_letter_code
_entity_poly.pdbx_strand_id
1 'polypeptide(L)'
;MSPAEEAAHIARRKVIWEDIRSGRIQSGEILPIESKREDGRGHRQKEFAAEVAAVVGNGRNPESVKRDVNLKIARAENLGPDINRIVGTSLDKGVEMDALIAP
;
A
#
# COMPACT_ATOMS: atom_id res chain seq x y z
N MET A 1 2.57 15.99 1.49
CA MET A 1 3.62 14.98 1.33
C MET A 1 3.96 14.92 -0.13
N SER A 2 5.23 14.71 -0.45
CA SER A 2 5.67 14.46 -1.82
C SER A 2 5.38 13.02 -2.26
N PRO A 3 5.42 12.72 -3.58
CA PRO A 3 5.21 11.36 -4.07
C PRO A 3 6.11 10.29 -3.45
N ALA A 4 7.40 10.57 -3.25
CA ALA A 4 8.34 9.66 -2.62
C ALA A 4 8.05 9.49 -1.11
N GLU A 5 7.73 10.59 -0.41
CA GLU A 5 7.31 10.53 1.00
C GLU A 5 6.04 9.69 1.18
N GLU A 6 5.05 9.87 0.32
CA GLU A 6 3.80 9.11 0.36
C GLU A 6 4.03 7.62 0.13
N ALA A 7 4.85 7.27 -0.86
CA ALA A 7 5.17 5.88 -1.16
C ALA A 7 5.95 5.22 -0.01
N ALA A 8 6.94 5.91 0.57
CA ALA A 8 7.66 5.43 1.75
C ALA A 8 6.71 5.23 2.96
N HIS A 9 5.80 6.17 3.20
CA HIS A 9 4.83 6.08 4.30
C HIS A 9 3.85 4.92 4.10
N ILE A 10 3.32 4.73 2.88
CA ILE A 10 2.42 3.62 2.56
C ILE A 10 3.12 2.27 2.71
N ALA A 11 4.38 2.16 2.25
CA ALA A 11 5.15 0.94 2.43
C ALA A 11 5.37 0.60 3.91
N ARG A 12 5.74 1.60 4.73
CA ARG A 12 5.86 1.40 6.18
C ARG A 12 4.55 0.97 6.82
N ARG A 13 3.43 1.57 6.40
CA ARG A 13 2.10 1.21 6.90
C ARG A 13 1.69 -0.21 6.50
N LYS A 14 2.07 -0.67 5.29
CA LYS A 14 1.88 -2.06 4.84
C LYS A 14 2.62 -3.04 5.76
N VAL A 15 3.89 -2.78 6.09
CA VAL A 15 4.67 -3.64 6.99
C VAL A 15 4.01 -3.77 8.37
N ILE A 16 3.62 -2.66 8.98
CA ILE A 16 2.94 -2.68 10.29
C ILE A 16 1.62 -3.46 10.19
N TRP A 17 0.86 -3.26 9.12
CA TRP A 17 -0.38 -3.98 8.89
C TRP A 17 -0.16 -5.49 8.74
N GLU A 18 0.90 -5.92 8.05
CA GLU A 18 1.27 -7.33 7.92
C GLU A 18 1.73 -7.94 9.24
N ASP A 19 2.49 -7.19 10.06
CA ASP A 19 2.91 -7.61 11.39
C ASP A 19 1.74 -7.74 12.37
N ILE A 20 0.77 -6.82 12.32
CA ILE A 20 -0.48 -6.94 13.09
C ILE A 20 -1.27 -8.18 12.63
N ARG A 21 -1.39 -8.40 11.32
CA ARG A 21 -2.18 -9.52 10.77
C ARG A 21 -1.54 -10.89 11.00
N SER A 22 -0.21 -10.95 11.03
CA SER A 22 0.53 -12.16 11.38
C SER A 22 0.59 -12.42 12.89
N GLY A 23 0.07 -11.51 13.71
CA GLY A 23 0.11 -11.61 15.17
C GLY A 23 1.48 -11.31 15.79
N ARG A 24 2.45 -10.81 15.01
CA ARG A 24 3.75 -10.35 15.52
C ARG A 24 3.61 -9.10 16.39
N ILE A 25 2.66 -8.23 16.03
CA ILE A 25 2.26 -7.07 16.83
C ILE A 25 0.85 -7.33 17.34
N GLN A 26 0.67 -7.23 18.65
CA GLN A 26 -0.63 -7.39 19.27
C GLN A 26 -1.46 -6.11 19.06
N SER A 27 -2.48 -6.20 18.21
CA SER A 27 -3.51 -5.17 18.09
C SER A 27 -4.61 -5.42 19.11
N GLY A 28 -5.18 -4.34 19.69
CA GLY A 28 -6.37 -4.43 20.53
C GLY A 28 -7.66 -4.73 19.74
N GLU A 29 -7.61 -4.68 18.40
CA GLU A 29 -8.75 -4.96 17.53
C GLU A 29 -8.73 -6.39 16.97
N ILE A 30 -9.89 -7.03 16.97
CA ILE A 30 -10.12 -8.29 16.26
C ILE A 30 -10.20 -7.97 14.77
N LEU A 31 -9.24 -8.46 13.98
CA LEU A 31 -9.24 -8.26 12.53
C LEU A 31 -10.36 -9.11 11.88
N PRO A 32 -11.34 -8.50 11.20
CA PRO A 32 -12.39 -9.26 10.52
C PRO A 32 -11.80 -10.03 9.33
N ILE A 33 -12.05 -11.35 9.27
CA ILE A 33 -11.77 -12.14 8.07
C ILE A 33 -13.03 -12.09 7.19
N GLU A 34 -13.06 -11.21 6.21
CA GLU A 34 -14.20 -11.17 5.27
C GLU A 34 -13.79 -11.08 3.80
N SER A 35 -14.12 -12.14 3.08
CA SER A 35 -15.05 -12.07 1.93
C SER A 35 -15.48 -13.51 1.65
N LYS A 36 -16.77 -13.84 1.80
CA LYS A 36 -17.29 -15.13 1.35
C LYS A 36 -17.02 -15.20 -0.15
N ARG A 37 -16.17 -16.10 -0.61
CA ARG A 37 -16.06 -16.32 -2.04
C ARG A 37 -17.35 -16.98 -2.54
N GLU A 38 -17.86 -16.54 -3.67
CA GLU A 38 -19.00 -17.17 -4.34
C GLU A 38 -18.66 -18.59 -4.83
N ASP A 39 -17.36 -18.90 -4.98
CA ASP A 39 -16.84 -20.21 -5.41
C ASP A 39 -16.79 -21.27 -4.30
N GLY A 40 -17.25 -20.95 -3.09
CA GLY A 40 -17.29 -21.87 -1.95
C GLY A 40 -15.93 -22.15 -1.29
N ARG A 41 -14.82 -21.55 -1.73
CA ARG A 41 -13.45 -21.83 -1.24
C ARG A 41 -13.07 -21.04 0.03
N GLY A 42 -14.05 -20.68 0.85
CA GLY A 42 -13.86 -20.00 2.13
C GLY A 42 -13.63 -18.49 2.02
N HIS A 43 -13.14 -17.88 3.11
CA HIS A 43 -12.94 -16.43 3.20
C HIS A 43 -11.57 -16.01 2.65
N ARG A 44 -11.50 -15.03 1.74
CA ARG A 44 -10.21 -14.43 1.36
C ARG A 44 -9.83 -13.37 2.40
N GLN A 45 -8.59 -13.41 2.86
CA GLN A 45 -8.00 -12.32 3.63
C GLN A 45 -7.98 -11.04 2.77
N LYS A 46 -8.52 -9.94 3.31
CA LYS A 46 -8.49 -8.63 2.66
C LYS A 46 -7.03 -8.20 2.46
N GLU A 47 -6.71 -7.69 1.27
CA GLU A 47 -5.39 -7.16 0.96
C GLU A 47 -5.25 -5.73 1.51
N PHE A 48 -4.07 -5.34 1.97
CA PHE A 48 -3.79 -4.00 2.51
C PHE A 48 -4.34 -2.86 1.64
N ALA A 49 -4.07 -2.89 0.33
CA ALA A 49 -4.54 -1.85 -0.59
C ALA A 49 -6.07 -1.76 -0.67
N ALA A 50 -6.78 -2.88 -0.53
CA ALA A 50 -8.25 -2.89 -0.52
C ALA A 50 -8.80 -2.29 0.78
N GLU A 51 -8.20 -2.59 1.94
CA GLU A 51 -8.59 -1.99 3.21
C GLU A 51 -8.33 -0.48 3.23
N VAL A 52 -7.17 -0.04 2.73
CA VAL A 52 -6.85 1.39 2.61
C VAL A 52 -7.81 2.09 1.64
N ALA A 53 -8.13 1.49 0.49
CA ALA A 53 -9.06 2.07 -0.48
C ALA A 53 -10.48 2.23 0.08
N ALA A 54 -10.94 1.27 0.90
CA ALA A 54 -12.25 1.34 1.55
C ALA A 54 -12.36 2.50 2.55
N VAL A 55 -11.27 2.83 3.25
CA VAL A 55 -11.24 3.92 4.24
C VAL A 55 -11.02 5.29 3.59
N VAL A 56 -10.13 5.37 2.60
CA VAL A 56 -9.65 6.65 2.02
C VAL A 56 -10.45 7.06 0.77
N GLY A 57 -11.42 6.23 0.35
CA GLY A 57 -12.16 6.38 -0.90
C GLY A 57 -12.69 7.78 -1.20
N ASN A 58 -13.18 8.55 -0.22
CA ASN A 58 -13.59 9.97 -0.33
C ASN A 58 -14.15 10.37 -1.72
N GLY A 59 -15.20 9.69 -2.20
CA GLY A 59 -15.87 10.00 -3.46
C GLY A 59 -15.14 9.59 -4.75
N ARG A 60 -13.96 8.97 -4.66
CA ARG A 60 -13.23 8.36 -5.78
C ARG A 60 -13.60 6.89 -5.94
N ASN A 61 -13.46 6.37 -7.17
CA ASN A 61 -13.66 4.96 -7.46
C ASN A 61 -12.69 4.09 -6.61
N PRO A 62 -13.18 3.15 -5.78
CA PRO A 62 -12.36 2.29 -4.93
C PRO A 62 -11.28 1.51 -5.69
N GLU A 63 -11.55 1.11 -6.93
CA GLU A 63 -10.57 0.40 -7.76
C GLU A 63 -9.39 1.29 -8.18
N SER A 64 -9.68 2.56 -8.49
CA SER A 64 -8.65 3.55 -8.80
C SER A 64 -7.75 3.79 -7.58
N VAL A 65 -8.36 3.95 -6.40
CA VAL A 65 -7.60 4.16 -5.16
C VAL A 65 -6.76 2.93 -4.83
N LYS A 66 -7.31 1.72 -5.02
CA LYS A 66 -6.54 0.47 -4.84
C LYS A 66 -5.34 0.42 -5.79
N ARG A 67 -5.53 0.77 -7.07
CA ARG A 67 -4.44 0.82 -8.06
C ARG A 67 -3.36 1.81 -7.63
N ASP A 68 -3.74 3.01 -7.21
CA ASP A 68 -2.79 4.05 -6.75
C ASP A 68 -1.97 3.58 -5.55
N VAL A 69 -2.61 2.94 -4.56
CA VAL A 69 -1.93 2.38 -3.38
C VAL A 69 -0.94 1.30 -3.79
N ASN A 70 -1.33 0.37 -4.66
CA ASN A 70 -0.44 -0.68 -5.17
C ASN A 70 0.77 -0.10 -5.93
N LEU A 71 0.55 0.96 -6.72
CA LEU A 71 1.62 1.60 -7.48
C LEU A 71 2.65 2.28 -6.56
N LYS A 72 2.18 2.92 -5.48
CA LYS A 72 3.04 3.49 -4.44
C LYS A 72 3.85 2.42 -3.69
N ILE A 73 3.22 1.28 -3.38
CA ILE A 73 3.91 0.13 -2.77
C ILE A 73 5.01 -0.39 -3.70
N ALA A 74 4.69 -0.63 -4.98
CA ALA A 74 5.66 -1.11 -5.95
C ALA A 74 6.84 -0.16 -6.10
N ARG A 75 6.60 1.16 -6.13
CA ARG A 75 7.67 2.17 -6.18
C ARG A 75 8.60 2.08 -4.98
N ALA A 76 8.04 1.99 -3.78
CA ALA A 76 8.81 1.88 -2.55
C ALA A 76 9.58 0.56 -2.45
N GLU A 77 9.02 -0.56 -2.91
CA GLU A 77 9.68 -1.86 -2.90
C GLU A 77 10.86 -1.89 -3.87
N ASN A 78 10.71 -1.34 -5.08
CA ASN A 78 11.79 -1.33 -6.06
C ASN A 78 12.91 -0.32 -5.74
N LEU A 79 12.57 0.88 -5.27
CA LEU A 79 13.57 1.87 -4.87
C LEU A 79 14.22 1.54 -3.52
N GLY A 80 13.54 0.77 -2.66
CA GLY A 80 14.06 0.37 -1.36
C GLY A 80 14.47 1.59 -0.50
N PRO A 81 15.63 1.54 0.19
CA PRO A 81 16.10 2.65 1.02
C PRO A 81 16.33 3.97 0.27
N ASP A 82 16.60 3.91 -1.04
CA ASP A 82 16.89 5.08 -1.86
C ASP A 82 15.67 5.97 -2.09
N ILE A 83 14.46 5.47 -1.82
CA ILE A 83 13.24 6.29 -1.89
C ILE A 83 13.31 7.53 -0.98
N ASN A 84 14.01 7.44 0.15
CA ASN A 84 14.19 8.58 1.05
C ASN A 84 15.25 9.57 0.56
N ARG A 85 16.18 9.12 -0.29
CA ARG A 85 17.24 9.98 -0.86
C ARG A 85 16.72 10.89 -1.96
N ILE A 86 15.64 10.50 -2.63
CA ILE A 86 15.05 11.27 -3.72
C ILE A 86 14.02 12.30 -3.24
N VAL A 87 13.63 12.29 -1.96
CA VAL A 87 12.66 13.24 -1.40
C VAL A 87 13.14 14.67 -1.56
N GLY A 88 12.27 15.55 -2.06
CA GLY A 88 12.57 16.97 -2.28
C GLY A 88 13.50 17.25 -3.47
N THR A 89 13.87 16.23 -4.23
CA THR A 89 14.68 16.37 -5.46
C THR A 89 13.80 16.42 -6.70
N SER A 90 14.41 16.63 -7.88
CA SER A 90 13.69 16.54 -9.17
C SER A 90 13.14 15.14 -9.45
N LEU A 91 13.68 14.11 -8.79
CA LEU A 91 13.25 12.71 -8.91
C LEU A 91 12.03 12.37 -8.04
N ASP A 92 11.57 13.30 -7.20
CA ASP A 92 10.40 13.17 -6.32
C ASP A 92 9.07 13.33 -7.07
N LYS A 93 8.89 12.54 -8.13
CA LYS A 93 7.72 12.57 -9.01
C LYS A 93 7.41 11.16 -9.44
N GLY A 94 6.13 10.81 -9.51
CA GLY A 94 5.72 9.45 -9.85
C GLY A 94 6.33 8.94 -11.16
N VAL A 95 6.36 9.76 -12.21
CA VAL A 95 6.94 9.38 -13.51
C VAL A 95 8.46 9.20 -13.47
N GLU A 96 9.17 10.03 -12.70
CA GLU A 96 10.63 9.93 -12.54
C GLU A 96 10.99 8.69 -11.72
N MET A 97 10.22 8.41 -10.67
CA MET A 97 10.33 7.18 -9.89
C MET A 97 10.10 5.95 -10.79
N ASP A 98 9.08 5.97 -11.65
CA ASP A 98 8.81 4.87 -12.58
C ASP A 98 9.97 4.70 -13.58
N ALA A 99 10.60 5.79 -14.03
CA ALA A 99 11.76 5.74 -14.91
C ALA A 99 13.00 5.13 -14.23
N LEU A 100 13.19 5.34 -12.93
CA LEU A 100 14.27 4.71 -12.15
C LEU A 100 14.05 3.20 -11.92
N ILE A 101 12.81 2.75 -11.96
CA ILE A 101 12.41 1.36 -11.70
C ILE A 101 12.29 0.54 -12.99
N ALA A 102 12.15 1.21 -14.14
CA ALA A 102 12.04 0.55 -15.43
C ALA A 102 13.26 -0.38 -15.67
N PRO A 103 13.04 -1.61 -16.18
CA PRO A 103 14.08 -2.62 -16.38
C PRO A 103 15.11 -2.24 -17.45
#